data_AF-A0A852ZFK9-F1
#
_entry.id   AF-A0A852ZFK9-F1
#
_cell.length_a   1.000
_cell.length_b   1.000
_cell.length_c   1.000
_cell.angle_alpha   90.00
_cell.angle_beta   90.00
_cell.angle_gamma   90.00
#
_symmetry.space_group_name_H-M   'P 1'
#
loop_
_entity.id
_entity.type
_entity.pdbx_description
1 polymer ?
#
loop_
_entity_poly.entity_id
_entity_poly.type
_entity_poly.pdbx_seq_one_letter_code
_entity_poly.pdbx_strand_id
1 'polypeptide(L)'
;MSLTVVPDDLDDFARLLRRAGDDAEAIHAHARRYGAISLSSRGLIALVKDCHQEFYHPLCNQLGELARLFENAEKQVRLAASRYRSTDLEAAQRLDGALPPTRR
;
A
#
# COMPACT_ATOMS: atom_id res chain seq x y z
N MET A 1 -5.14 -12.28 27.62
CA MET A 1 -5.21 -11.60 26.30
C MET A 1 -4.54 -12.54 25.30
N SER A 2 -5.30 -13.18 24.42
CA SER A 2 -4.72 -14.02 23.35
C SER A 2 -4.55 -13.17 22.09
N LEU A 3 -3.35 -13.21 21.51
CA LEU A 3 -3.10 -12.62 20.19
C LEU A 3 -3.54 -13.65 19.15
N THR A 4 -4.70 -13.43 18.55
CA THR A 4 -5.23 -14.25 17.45
C THR A 4 -5.19 -13.41 16.18
N VAL A 5 -4.58 -13.94 15.13
CA VAL A 5 -4.53 -13.31 13.81
C VAL A 5 -5.51 -14.02 12.90
N VAL A 6 -6.41 -13.27 12.27
CA VAL A 6 -7.33 -13.78 11.25
C VAL A 6 -6.74 -13.39 9.89
N PRO A 7 -6.29 -14.35 9.06
CA PRO A 7 -5.66 -14.04 7.77
C PRO A 7 -6.56 -13.25 6.82
N ASP A 8 -7.87 -13.42 6.92
CA ASP A 8 -8.83 -12.72 6.06
C ASP A 8 -8.92 -11.22 6.42
N ASP A 9 -8.78 -10.86 7.71
CA ASP A 9 -8.69 -9.45 8.13
C ASP A 9 -7.43 -8.78 7.57
N LEU A 10 -6.34 -9.53 7.42
CA LEU A 10 -5.12 -9.03 6.78
C LEU A 10 -5.33 -8.81 5.28
N ASP A 11 -6.05 -9.69 4.59
CA ASP A 11 -6.40 -9.47 3.18
C ASP A 11 -7.32 -8.26 3.00
N ASP A 12 -8.25 -8.04 3.92
CA ASP A 12 -9.13 -6.87 3.95
C ASP A 12 -8.32 -5.58 4.13
N PHE A 13 -7.37 -5.59 5.07
CA PHE A 13 -6.45 -4.48 5.27
C PHE A 13 -5.53 -4.25 4.05
N ALA A 14 -5.06 -5.30 3.40
CA ALA A 14 -4.28 -5.19 2.17
C ALA A 14 -5.10 -4.52 1.05
N ARG A 15 -6.41 -4.79 0.94
CA ARG A 15 -7.28 -4.08 -0.03
C ARG A 15 -7.41 -2.59 0.28
N LEU A 16 -7.44 -2.20 1.56
CA LEU A 16 -7.43 -0.79 1.96
C LEU A 16 -6.11 -0.11 1.59
N LEU A 17 -4.97 -0.79 1.81
CA LEU A 17 -3.66 -0.28 1.41
C LEU A 17 -3.57 -0.11 -0.10
N ARG A 18 -4.07 -1.08 -0.88
CA ARG A 18 -4.12 -0.95 -2.34
C ARG A 18 -4.91 0.27 -2.77
N ARG A 19 -6.12 0.46 -2.20
CA ARG A 19 -6.96 1.62 -2.49
C ARG A 19 -6.25 2.93 -2.15
N ALA A 20 -5.58 3.01 -1.00
CA ALA A 20 -4.82 4.19 -0.62
C ALA A 20 -3.66 4.47 -1.59
N GLY A 21 -2.99 3.43 -2.08
CA GLY A 21 -1.98 3.52 -3.13
C GLY A 21 -2.55 4.04 -4.45
N ASP A 22 -3.69 3.50 -4.88
CA ASP A 22 -4.41 3.92 -6.09
C ASP A 22 -4.82 5.41 -5.99
N ASP A 23 -5.34 5.83 -4.83
CA ASP A 23 -5.72 7.23 -4.57
C ASP A 23 -4.49 8.15 -4.60
N ALA A 24 -3.37 7.75 -3.98
CA ALA A 24 -2.13 8.52 -3.99
C ALA A 24 -1.57 8.69 -5.42
N GLU A 25 -1.58 7.62 -6.21
CA GLU A 25 -1.12 7.67 -7.61
C GLU A 25 -2.06 8.51 -8.49
N ALA A 26 -3.37 8.47 -8.25
CA ALA A 26 -4.33 9.32 -8.95
C ALA A 26 -4.07 10.81 -8.67
N ILE A 27 -3.82 11.17 -7.40
CA ILE A 27 -3.46 12.54 -7.02
C ILE A 27 -2.12 12.94 -7.64
N HIS A 28 -1.12 12.06 -7.59
CA HIS A 28 0.19 12.28 -8.21
C HIS A 28 0.07 12.53 -9.72
N ALA A 29 -0.69 11.69 -10.44
CA ALA A 29 -0.92 11.84 -11.87
C ALA A 29 -1.65 13.15 -12.20
N HIS A 30 -2.65 13.51 -11.39
CA HIS A 30 -3.37 14.77 -11.55
C HIS A 30 -2.44 15.98 -11.33
N ALA A 31 -1.67 15.98 -10.25
CA ALA A 31 -0.69 17.02 -9.94
C ALA A 31 0.33 17.15 -11.07
N ARG A 32 0.86 16.04 -11.58
CA ARG A 32 1.82 16.05 -12.70
C ARG A 32 1.24 16.60 -13.99
N ARG A 33 -0.02 16.31 -14.27
CA ARG A 33 -0.68 16.72 -15.50
C ARG A 33 -1.10 18.19 -15.50
N TYR A 34 -1.56 18.70 -14.35
CA TYR A 34 -2.21 20.01 -14.28
C TYR A 34 -1.51 21.02 -13.36
N GLY A 35 -0.62 20.57 -12.48
CA GLY A 35 0.02 21.39 -11.47
C GLY A 35 1.32 22.07 -11.92
N ALA A 36 1.85 21.76 -13.10
CA ALA A 36 3.10 22.38 -13.57
C ALA A 36 2.84 23.78 -14.17
N ILE A 37 3.53 24.80 -13.65
CA ILE A 37 3.63 26.11 -14.32
C ILE A 37 4.74 26.04 -15.36
N SER A 38 4.43 26.43 -16.61
CA SER A 38 5.40 26.39 -17.71
C SER A 38 6.63 27.27 -17.44
N LEU A 39 7.80 26.83 -17.89
CA LEU A 39 9.03 27.64 -17.88
C LEU A 39 8.90 28.91 -18.73
N SER A 40 8.03 28.91 -19.75
CA SER A 40 7.79 30.05 -20.65
C SER A 40 6.72 31.04 -20.13
N SER A 41 6.24 30.86 -18.89
CA SER A 41 5.24 31.75 -18.29
C SER A 41 5.76 33.20 -18.21
N ARG A 42 4.96 34.16 -18.68
CA ARG A 42 5.25 35.60 -18.60
C ARG A 42 4.24 36.30 -17.68
N GLY A 43 4.56 37.54 -17.28
CA GLY A 43 3.68 38.37 -16.47
C GLY A 43 3.63 37.93 -15.00
N LEU A 44 2.51 38.18 -14.31
CA LEU A 44 2.35 37.92 -12.88
C LEU A 44 2.65 36.46 -12.47
N ILE A 45 2.42 35.49 -13.35
CA ILE A 45 2.72 34.07 -13.09
C ILE A 45 4.23 33.83 -12.94
N ALA A 46 5.07 34.60 -13.63
CA ALA A 46 6.52 34.49 -13.50
C ALA A 46 7.01 34.88 -12.08
N LEU A 47 6.28 35.77 -11.39
CA LEU A 47 6.64 36.23 -10.04
C LEU A 47 6.46 35.16 -8.97
N VAL A 48 5.54 34.21 -9.18
CA VAL A 48 5.22 33.14 -8.22
C VAL A 48 5.75 31.78 -8.65
N LYS A 49 6.34 31.69 -9.85
CA LYS A 49 6.79 30.44 -10.45
C LYS A 49 7.80 29.71 -9.57
N ASP A 50 8.84 30.40 -9.09
CA ASP A 50 9.92 29.75 -8.35
C ASP A 50 9.41 29.20 -7.01
N CYS A 51 8.62 30.00 -6.28
CA CYS A 51 7.92 29.55 -5.07
C CYS A 51 6.99 28.36 -5.32
N HIS A 52 6.25 28.37 -6.44
CA HIS A 52 5.41 27.25 -6.84
C HIS A 52 6.24 26.00 -7.13
N GLN A 53 7.37 26.12 -7.84
CA GLN A 53 8.24 25.00 -8.17
C GLN A 53 8.89 24.39 -6.92
N GLU A 54 9.30 25.22 -5.97
CA GLU A 54 9.84 24.81 -4.67
C GLU A 54 8.85 23.94 -3.87
N PHE A 55 7.55 24.19 -3.99
CA PHE A 55 6.52 23.36 -3.35
C PHE A 55 6.09 22.16 -4.21
N TYR A 56 5.90 22.39 -5.50
CA TYR A 56 5.33 21.42 -6.42
C TYR A 56 6.22 20.19 -6.63
N HIS A 57 7.55 20.37 -6.75
CA HIS A 57 8.46 19.24 -6.94
C HIS A 57 8.51 18.31 -5.72
N PRO A 58 8.70 18.81 -4.47
CA PRO A 58 8.57 17.98 -3.28
C PRO A 58 7.22 17.29 -3.15
N LEU A 59 6.11 18.00 -3.42
CA LEU A 59 4.78 17.42 -3.36
C LEU A 59 4.64 16.21 -4.31
N CYS A 60 5.02 16.37 -5.58
CA CYS A 60 4.96 15.28 -6.56
C CYS A 60 5.86 14.11 -6.14
N ASN A 61 7.06 14.37 -5.64
CA ASN A 61 7.96 13.31 -5.16
C ASN A 61 7.35 12.55 -3.98
N GLN A 62 6.80 13.27 -3.00
CA GLN A 62 6.17 12.68 -1.81
C GLN A 62 4.93 11.85 -2.16
N LEU A 63 4.11 12.30 -3.10
CA LEU A 63 2.95 11.53 -3.56
C LEU A 63 3.38 10.23 -4.26
N GLY A 64 4.43 10.29 -5.09
CA GLY A 64 5.00 9.10 -5.73
C GLY A 64 5.63 8.13 -4.72
N GLU A 65 6.30 8.64 -3.69
CA GLU A 65 6.83 7.81 -2.59
C GLU A 65 5.71 7.17 -1.77
N LEU A 66 4.65 7.91 -1.48
CA LEU A 66 3.49 7.43 -0.75
C LEU A 66 2.77 6.30 -1.49
N ALA A 67 2.56 6.44 -2.80
CA ALA A 67 1.98 5.38 -3.63
C ALA A 67 2.80 4.08 -3.56
N ARG A 68 4.13 4.19 -3.68
CA ARG A 68 5.05 3.04 -3.56
C ARG A 68 5.05 2.43 -2.16
N LEU A 69 4.96 3.26 -1.12
CA LEU A 69 4.89 2.79 0.26
C LEU A 69 3.64 1.93 0.48
N PHE A 70 2.48 2.38 0.00
CA PHE A 70 1.24 1.63 0.09
C PHE A 70 1.28 0.32 -0.71
N GLU A 71 1.83 0.35 -1.93
CA GLU A 71 2.03 -0.86 -2.74
C GLU A 71 2.91 -1.89 -2.02
N ASN A 72 4.01 -1.44 -1.42
CA ASN A 72 4.91 -2.32 -0.67
C ASN A 72 4.24 -2.85 0.61
N ALA A 73 3.51 -2.00 1.33
CA ALA A 73 2.77 -2.40 2.52
C ALA A 73 1.70 -3.46 2.19
N GLU A 74 0.94 -3.28 1.10
CA GLU A 74 -0.03 -4.29 0.61
C GLU A 74 0.67 -5.64 0.41
N LYS A 75 1.80 -5.67 -0.31
CA LYS A 75 2.55 -6.89 -0.58
C LYS A 75 3.00 -7.58 0.71
N GLN A 76 3.51 -6.82 1.68
CA GLN A 76 3.96 -7.39 2.96
C GLN A 76 2.80 -7.94 3.79
N VAL A 77 1.65 -7.26 3.80
CA VAL A 77 0.46 -7.74 4.52
C VAL A 77 -0.09 -9.02 3.89
N ARG A 78 -0.17 -9.09 2.56
CA ARG A 78 -0.56 -10.34 1.86
C ARG A 78 0.41 -11.48 2.13
N LEU A 79 1.71 -11.20 2.15
CA LEU A 79 2.73 -12.18 2.50
C LEU A 79 2.54 -12.69 3.93
N ALA A 80 2.24 -11.81 4.88
CA ALA A 80 1.93 -12.18 6.25
C ALA A 80 0.67 -13.06 6.33
N ALA A 81 -0.41 -12.69 5.65
CA ALA A 81 -1.64 -13.49 5.58
C ALA A 81 -1.38 -14.91 5.04
N SER A 82 -0.60 -15.01 3.97
CA SER A 82 -0.19 -16.32 3.40
C SER A 82 0.60 -17.16 4.40
N ARG A 83 1.51 -16.55 5.18
CA ARG A 83 2.32 -17.27 6.17
C ARG A 83 1.47 -17.80 7.32
N TYR A 84 0.51 -17.02 7.81
CA TYR A 84 -0.41 -17.49 8.86
C TYR A 84 -1.22 -18.69 8.39
N ARG A 85 -1.78 -18.64 7.17
CA ARG A 85 -2.51 -19.79 6.59
C ARG A 85 -1.66 -21.04 6.47
N SER A 86 -0.41 -20.92 6.00
CA SER A 86 0.47 -22.09 5.90
C SER A 86 0.78 -22.69 7.26
N THR A 87 1.06 -21.86 8.27
CA THR A 87 1.36 -22.33 9.63
C THR A 87 0.14 -22.98 10.29
N ASP A 88 -1.06 -22.42 10.11
CA ASP A 88 -2.29 -23.03 10.63
C ASP A 88 -2.57 -24.38 9.97
N LEU A 89 -2.35 -24.49 8.66
CA LEU A 89 -2.50 -25.75 7.93
C LEU A 89 -1.48 -26.81 8.38
N GLU A 90 -0.21 -26.43 8.59
CA GLU A 90 0.82 -27.32 9.14
C GLU A 90 0.51 -27.77 10.58
N ALA A 91 -0.09 -26.88 11.40
CA ALA A 91 -0.54 -27.23 12.73
C ALA A 91 -1.71 -28.23 12.70
N ALA A 92 -2.70 -27.99 11.82
CA ALA A 92 -3.82 -28.90 11.62
C ALA A 92 -3.36 -30.30 11.15
N GLN A 93 -2.47 -30.36 10.15
CA GLN A 93 -1.90 -31.63 9.66
C GLN A 93 -1.16 -32.42 10.75
N ARG A 94 -0.43 -31.73 11.63
CA ARG A 94 0.25 -32.38 12.77
C ARG A 94 -0.73 -32.95 13.78
N LEU A 95 -1.84 -32.26 14.05
CA LEU A 95 -2.90 -32.76 14.93
C LEU A 95 -3.60 -33.97 14.31
N ASP A 96 -3.95 -33.92 13.03
CA ASP A 96 -4.57 -35.04 12.32
C ASP A 96 -3.67 -36.27 12.29
N GLY A 97 -2.35 -36.08 12.10
CA GLY A 97 -1.37 -37.18 12.14
C GLY A 97 -1.10 -37.75 13.54
N ALA A 98 -1.43 -37.01 14.60
CA ALA A 98 -1.31 -37.47 15.98
C ALA A 98 -2.54 -38.23 16.48
N LEU A 99 -3.66 -38.18 15.75
CA LEU A 99 -4.85 -38.96 16.08
C LEU A 99 -4.58 -40.46 15.85
N PRO A 100 -4.91 -41.34 16.82
CA PRO A 100 -4.79 -42.77 16.62
C PRO A 100 -5.67 -43.23 15.46
N PRO A 101 -5.29 -44.29 14.71
CA PRO A 101 -6.10 -44.81 13.61
C PRO A 101 -7.46 -45.23 14.16
N THR A 102 -8.51 -44.49 13.80
CA THR A 102 -9.89 -44.81 14.14
C THR A 102 -10.28 -46.07 13.36
N ARG A 103 -10.47 -47.19 14.08
CA ARG A 103 -11.08 -48.39 13.50
C ARG A 103 -12.51 -48.04 13.10
N ARG A 104 -12.83 -48.18 11.81
CA ARG A 104 -14.21 -48.26 11.30
C ARG A 104 -14.88 -49.53 11.79
#